data_AF-A0A928CXC0-F1
#
_entry.id   AF-A0A928CXC0-F1
#
_cell.length_a   1.000
_cell.length_b   1.000
_cell.length_c   1.000
_cell.angle_alpha   90.00
_cell.angle_beta   90.00
_cell.angle_gamma   90.00
#
_symmetry.space_group_name_H-M   'P 1'
#
loop_
_entity.id
_entity.type
_entity.pdbx_description
1 polymer ?
#
loop_
_entity_poly.entity_id
_entity_poly.type
_entity_poly.pdbx_seq_one_letter_code
_entity_poly.pdbx_strand_id
1 'polypeptide(L)'
;MRKRFWMSALFACGLSLAAFAAPQDKALFDATIKHVDMGGEMLQYQNTRALQEIVDKIPAVVKIFAEGEPMAPTIDSAVQSVIKLLNIKAIKAGAVSSVEVAPGIYCLKNFTLVDMQAKALFIDPDMPNTILDWQGLPADTRIAIKQYVNLNRIWQMVYNEIKNNQDPQIRQLADMINAVRQQGIDIHALFASFDGDVEILLTGTSLEDAAAKVVIPDKNGSISALLKIVAPPQGDSNIATVPTPVANIKVIYEQGKITAVSNEKLLAEPVETLGDKAEYRKYARILPKRGYGYCIVDLPAELINMGKAAIGDEKELLAVIDMFIRPVSIVCVVSTKKDGFAATVASNFSIAQLMQSFSGAAASLPTLAGIILPALNAARDRGKQVNCISNLKQFGLAVMIYSADHDDKAPASIDDLVKDKYIQEDVCEDIIFLAPGKKLSGNFNPSTFPIAICDRCSHNENQVDILYADGHVSSMPVSADADEEDIIRTIAEQGNLSQADTDFLLKQLGE
;
A
#
# COMPACT_ATOMS: atom_id res chain seq x y z
N MET A 1 -7.08 29.97 10.39
CA MET A 1 -6.82 28.66 11.04
C MET A 1 -7.35 27.45 10.27
N ARG A 2 -8.46 27.55 9.51
CA ARG A 2 -9.01 26.41 8.71
C ARG A 2 -8.17 25.95 7.50
N LYS A 3 -7.41 26.84 6.86
CA LYS A 3 -6.60 26.53 5.64
C LYS A 3 -5.37 25.65 5.88
N ARG A 4 -4.90 25.52 7.13
CA ARG A 4 -3.65 24.83 7.47
C ARG A 4 -3.81 23.35 7.82
N PHE A 5 -5.05 22.86 7.95
CA PHE A 5 -5.32 21.47 8.36
C PHE A 5 -5.46 20.52 7.16
N TRP A 6 -5.97 21.01 6.02
CA TRP A 6 -6.13 20.21 4.79
C TRP A 6 -4.83 20.04 3.99
N MET A 7 -3.90 21.00 4.05
CA MET A 7 -2.57 20.84 3.43
C MET A 7 -1.76 19.70 4.07
N SER A 8 -1.96 19.45 5.37
CA SER A 8 -1.29 18.34 6.09
C SER A 8 -1.78 16.95 5.67
N ALA A 9 -3.02 16.81 5.18
CA ALA A 9 -3.53 15.53 4.68
C ALA A 9 -2.98 15.17 3.28
N LEU A 10 -2.72 16.18 2.43
CA LEU A 10 -2.04 16.00 1.15
C LEU A 10 -0.52 15.76 1.30
N PHE A 11 0.08 16.19 2.40
CA PHE A 11 1.48 15.91 2.73
C PHE A 11 1.75 14.43 3.03
N ALA A 12 0.73 13.65 3.41
CA ALA A 12 0.86 12.21 3.63
C ALA A 12 1.00 11.40 2.32
N CYS A 13 0.56 11.96 1.18
CA CYS A 13 0.76 11.39 -0.15
C CYS A 13 1.84 12.10 -0.99
N GLY A 14 2.44 13.19 -0.47
CA GLY A 14 3.28 14.10 -1.24
C GLY A 14 4.52 14.55 -0.48
N LEU A 15 5.50 13.67 -0.29
CA LEU A 15 6.90 14.08 -0.12
C LEU A 15 7.56 14.19 -1.51
N SER A 16 7.10 15.14 -2.33
CA SER A 16 7.88 15.64 -3.47
C SER A 16 8.17 17.12 -3.25
N LEU A 17 9.02 17.42 -2.27
CA LEU A 17 9.67 18.73 -2.19
C LEU A 17 10.78 18.72 -3.25
N ALA A 18 10.49 19.38 -4.36
CA ALA A 18 11.40 19.53 -5.49
C ALA A 18 12.77 20.06 -5.06
N ALA A 19 13.81 19.26 -5.26
CA ALA A 19 15.18 19.70 -5.49
C ALA A 19 15.92 18.65 -6.33
N PHE A 20 16.17 18.97 -7.60
CA PHE A 20 16.98 18.14 -8.48
C PHE A 20 18.43 18.10 -7.95
N ALA A 21 18.84 16.98 -7.36
CA ALA A 21 20.24 16.67 -7.19
C ALA A 21 20.67 15.72 -8.31
N ALA A 22 21.65 16.14 -9.12
CA ALA A 22 22.38 15.22 -10.00
C ALA A 22 22.82 13.98 -9.19
N PRO A 23 22.93 12.78 -9.80
CA PRO A 23 23.31 11.55 -9.10
C PRO A 23 24.77 11.63 -8.64
N GLN A 24 25.02 12.36 -7.54
CA GLN A 24 26.33 12.44 -6.89
C GLN A 24 26.65 11.15 -6.10
N ASP A 25 25.64 10.32 -5.85
CA ASP A 25 25.78 9.00 -5.22
C ASP A 25 25.09 7.94 -6.08
N LYS A 26 25.85 7.41 -7.04
CA LYS A 26 25.38 6.41 -8.01
C LYS A 26 24.84 5.16 -7.31
N ALA A 27 25.42 4.76 -6.18
CA ALA A 27 24.98 3.57 -5.45
C ALA A 27 23.59 3.74 -4.86
N LEU A 28 23.30 4.89 -4.24
CA LEU A 28 21.95 5.20 -3.74
C LEU A 28 20.94 5.32 -4.88
N PHE A 29 21.34 5.94 -5.99
CA PHE A 29 20.50 6.04 -7.18
C PHE A 29 20.12 4.65 -7.72
N ASP A 30 21.11 3.80 -7.99
CA ASP A 30 20.90 2.46 -8.53
C ASP A 30 20.07 1.59 -7.55
N ALA A 31 20.30 1.71 -6.24
CA ALA A 31 19.53 0.99 -5.22
C ALA A 31 18.06 1.42 -5.11
N THR A 32 17.75 2.68 -5.45
CA THR A 32 16.39 3.23 -5.35
C THR A 32 15.63 3.04 -6.66
N ILE A 33 16.29 3.32 -7.79
CA ILE A 33 15.62 3.42 -9.10
C ILE A 33 15.18 2.07 -9.66
N LYS A 34 15.78 0.96 -9.18
CA LYS A 34 15.38 -0.41 -9.56
C LYS A 34 13.94 -0.77 -9.15
N HIS A 35 13.36 -0.03 -8.20
CA HIS A 35 12.02 -0.27 -7.64
C HIS A 35 10.91 0.56 -8.30
N VAL A 36 11.26 1.43 -9.24
CA VAL A 36 10.30 2.27 -9.98
C VAL A 36 10.48 2.08 -11.48
N ASP A 37 9.53 2.58 -12.27
CA ASP A 37 9.58 2.45 -13.72
C ASP A 37 10.42 3.55 -14.36
N MET A 38 11.37 3.15 -15.20
CA MET A 38 12.17 4.08 -15.98
C MET A 38 11.40 4.45 -17.26
N GLY A 39 11.03 5.72 -17.40
CA GLY A 39 10.27 6.22 -18.54
C GLY A 39 8.89 6.74 -18.13
N GLY A 40 7.99 6.87 -19.09
CA GLY A 40 6.65 7.43 -18.88
C GLY A 40 6.63 8.95 -18.81
N GLU A 41 5.56 9.48 -18.22
CA GLU A 41 5.28 10.91 -18.12
C GLU A 41 6.02 11.58 -16.95
N MET A 42 6.51 10.80 -15.99
CA MET A 42 7.26 11.33 -14.85
C MET A 42 8.25 10.30 -14.31
N LEU A 43 9.47 10.76 -14.04
CA LEU A 43 10.43 10.07 -13.20
C LEU A 43 11.14 11.09 -12.32
N GLN A 44 11.06 10.89 -11.02
CA GLN A 44 11.68 11.75 -10.01
C GLN A 44 12.53 10.89 -9.08
N TYR A 45 13.72 11.41 -8.75
CA TYR A 45 14.61 10.83 -7.75
C TYR A 45 15.11 11.95 -6.84
N GLN A 46 15.13 11.67 -5.54
CA GLN A 46 15.64 12.58 -4.53
C GLN A 46 16.41 11.79 -3.46
N ASN A 47 17.52 12.37 -2.97
CA ASN A 47 18.19 11.87 -1.77
C ASN A 47 17.84 12.76 -0.56
N THR A 48 18.09 12.26 0.64
CA THR A 48 17.67 12.95 1.87
C THR A 48 18.58 14.10 2.31
N ARG A 49 19.55 14.53 1.49
CA ARG A 49 20.47 15.63 1.86
C ARG A 49 19.72 16.92 2.17
N ALA A 50 18.72 17.27 1.37
CA ALA A 50 17.89 18.46 1.59
C ALA A 50 17.04 18.37 2.86
N LEU A 51 16.48 17.19 3.16
CA LEU A 51 15.75 16.95 4.41
C LEU A 51 16.66 17.05 5.63
N GLN A 52 17.89 16.55 5.53
CA GLN A 52 18.87 16.60 6.60
C GLN A 52 19.23 18.05 6.97
N GLU A 53 19.44 18.91 5.98
CA GLU A 53 19.72 20.33 6.22
C GLU A 53 18.57 21.06 6.94
N ILE A 54 17.32 20.66 6.70
CA ILE A 54 16.16 21.21 7.41
C ILE A 54 16.14 20.71 8.85
N VAL A 55 16.32 19.40 9.07
CA VAL A 55 16.33 18.79 10.41
C VAL A 55 17.41 19.41 11.30
N ASP A 56 18.61 19.60 10.75
CA ASP A 56 19.73 20.20 11.48
C ASP A 56 19.45 21.67 11.87
N LYS A 57 18.51 22.33 11.18
CA LYS A 57 18.07 23.71 11.48
C LYS A 57 16.86 23.78 12.41
N ILE A 58 16.10 22.69 12.63
CA ILE A 58 14.89 22.69 13.48
C ILE A 58 15.15 23.31 14.86
N PRO A 59 16.23 22.94 15.59
CA PRO A 59 16.48 23.54 16.91
C PRO A 59 16.68 25.06 16.84
N ALA A 60 17.32 25.57 15.78
CA ALA A 60 17.52 27.01 15.58
C ALA A 60 16.20 27.73 15.21
N VAL A 61 15.36 27.10 14.38
CA VAL A 61 14.05 27.64 13.99
C VAL A 61 13.12 27.74 15.20
N VAL A 62 13.05 26.70 16.03
CA VAL A 62 12.24 26.71 17.25
C VAL A 62 12.68 27.82 18.21
N LYS A 63 14.00 28.09 18.31
CA LYS A 63 14.53 29.21 19.11
C LYS A 63 14.08 30.59 18.61
N ILE A 64 13.89 30.76 17.30
CA ILE A 64 13.39 32.02 16.73
C ILE A 64 11.92 32.25 17.11
N PHE A 65 11.10 31.19 17.07
CA PHE A 65 9.69 31.27 17.43
C PHE A 65 9.43 31.37 18.94
N ALA A 66 10.45 31.15 19.78
CA ALA A 66 10.37 31.31 21.23
C ALA A 66 10.56 32.77 21.71
N GLU A 67 10.58 33.75 20.79
CA GLU A 67 10.59 35.22 21.01
C GLU A 67 11.31 35.70 22.29
N GLY A 68 12.63 35.54 22.34
CA GLY A 68 13.46 36.21 23.35
C GLY A 68 13.37 35.66 24.77
N GLU A 69 12.53 34.65 25.03
CA GLU A 69 12.59 33.89 26.28
C GLU A 69 13.59 32.72 26.13
N PRO A 70 14.49 32.50 27.11
CA PRO A 70 15.32 31.31 27.11
C PRO A 70 14.40 30.09 27.11
N MET A 71 14.50 29.30 26.04
CA MET A 71 13.74 28.05 25.90
C MET A 71 13.89 27.24 27.18
N ALA A 72 12.79 26.96 27.87
CA ALA A 72 12.84 26.17 29.10
C ALA A 72 13.56 24.83 28.77
N PRO A 73 14.48 24.35 29.62
CA PRO A 73 15.25 23.12 29.37
C PRO A 73 14.41 21.91 28.93
N THR A 74 13.16 21.85 29.43
CA THR A 74 12.16 20.84 29.09
C THR A 74 11.74 20.86 27.62
N ILE A 75 11.54 22.05 27.04
CA ILE A 75 11.11 22.17 25.65
C ILE A 75 12.26 21.75 24.72
N ASP A 76 13.50 22.12 25.04
CA ASP A 76 14.68 21.73 24.24
C ASP A 76 14.84 20.20 24.26
N SER A 77 14.75 19.60 25.45
CA SER A 77 14.80 18.14 25.63
C SER A 77 13.66 17.42 24.89
N ALA A 78 12.46 17.98 24.86
CA ALA A 78 11.33 17.43 24.11
C ALA A 78 11.56 17.48 22.58
N VAL A 79 12.06 18.61 22.07
CA VAL A 79 12.41 18.76 20.64
C VAL A 79 13.50 17.76 20.24
N GLN A 80 14.55 17.60 21.06
CA GLN A 80 15.61 16.62 20.80
C GLN A 80 15.08 15.17 20.80
N SER A 81 14.16 14.86 21.71
CA SER A 81 13.51 13.54 21.78
C SER A 81 12.72 13.25 20.51
N VAL A 82 11.95 14.23 20.03
CA VAL A 82 11.19 14.11 18.77
C VAL A 82 12.15 13.93 17.59
N ILE A 83 13.18 14.75 17.46
CA ILE A 83 14.18 14.62 16.37
C ILE A 83 14.80 13.22 16.37
N LYS A 84 15.17 12.70 17.55
CA LYS A 84 15.75 11.37 17.71
C LYS A 84 14.75 10.26 17.38
N LEU A 85 13.49 10.38 17.77
CA LEU A 85 12.44 9.41 17.45
C LEU A 85 12.11 9.38 15.96
N LEU A 86 12.06 10.54 15.29
CA LEU A 86 11.78 10.62 13.86
C LEU A 86 12.92 10.02 13.03
N ASN A 87 14.17 10.15 13.50
CA ASN A 87 15.39 9.61 12.88
C ASN A 87 15.34 9.64 11.33
N ILE A 88 15.17 10.83 10.77
CA ILE A 88 14.96 11.03 9.33
C ILE A 88 16.18 10.55 8.51
N LYS A 89 17.37 10.41 9.13
CA LYS A 89 18.56 9.78 8.55
C LYS A 89 18.35 8.31 8.15
N ALA A 90 17.36 7.65 8.74
CA ALA A 90 16.96 6.33 8.34
C ALA A 90 16.43 6.31 6.89
N ILE A 91 15.87 7.42 6.40
CA ILE A 91 15.48 7.58 5.00
C ILE A 91 16.72 8.00 4.21
N LYS A 92 17.05 7.25 3.17
CA LYS A 92 18.26 7.45 2.36
C LYS A 92 17.95 8.15 1.04
N ALA A 93 16.89 7.72 0.38
CA ALA A 93 16.44 8.26 -0.89
C ALA A 93 14.98 7.90 -1.16
N GLY A 94 14.38 8.59 -2.13
CA GLY A 94 13.06 8.26 -2.65
C GLY A 94 13.02 8.43 -4.16
N ALA A 95 12.19 7.62 -4.82
CA ALA A 95 11.91 7.75 -6.24
C ALA A 95 10.42 7.60 -6.51
N VAL A 96 9.95 8.33 -7.52
CA VAL A 96 8.57 8.25 -8.00
C VAL A 96 8.58 8.17 -9.53
N SER A 97 7.84 7.24 -10.11
CA SER A 97 7.59 7.15 -11.55
C SER A 97 6.10 7.17 -11.85
N SER A 98 5.70 7.71 -13.00
CA SER A 98 4.33 7.60 -13.53
C SER A 98 4.39 7.22 -15.00
N VAL A 99 3.63 6.18 -15.36
CA VAL A 99 3.57 5.61 -16.71
C VAL A 99 2.10 5.41 -17.07
N GLU A 100 1.71 5.80 -18.28
CA GLU A 100 0.43 5.37 -18.86
C GLU A 100 0.63 3.93 -19.37
N VAL A 101 -0.10 2.98 -18.79
CA VAL A 101 0.07 1.53 -19.03
C VAL A 101 -1.05 0.94 -19.91
N ALA A 102 -2.10 1.73 -20.14
CA ALA A 102 -3.11 1.51 -21.17
C ALA A 102 -3.80 2.87 -21.41
N PRO A 103 -4.53 3.07 -22.52
CA PRO A 103 -5.21 4.34 -22.79
C PRO A 103 -6.09 4.82 -21.63
N GLY A 104 -5.68 5.92 -20.99
CA GLY A 104 -6.38 6.51 -19.84
C GLY A 104 -6.16 5.80 -18.49
N ILE A 105 -5.26 4.81 -18.41
CA ILE A 105 -4.92 4.09 -17.19
C ILE A 105 -3.44 4.33 -16.86
N TYR A 106 -3.20 4.85 -15.66
CA TYR A 106 -1.88 5.27 -15.21
C TYR A 106 -1.42 4.41 -14.03
N CYS A 107 -0.13 4.07 -14.03
CA CYS A 107 0.55 3.41 -12.92
C CYS A 107 1.60 4.36 -12.35
N LEU A 108 1.45 4.71 -11.07
CA LEU A 108 2.46 5.43 -10.30
C LEU A 108 3.12 4.47 -9.31
N LYS A 109 4.45 4.42 -9.35
CA LYS A 109 5.25 3.70 -8.35
C LYS A 109 6.03 4.70 -7.53
N ASN A 110 5.95 4.57 -6.21
CA ASN A 110 6.75 5.31 -5.25
C ASN A 110 7.58 4.30 -4.44
N PHE A 111 8.87 4.56 -4.33
CA PHE A 111 9.75 3.78 -3.48
C PHE A 111 10.55 4.70 -2.56
N THR A 112 10.57 4.36 -1.27
CA THR A 112 11.38 5.04 -0.27
C THR A 112 12.43 4.06 0.27
N LEU A 113 13.69 4.32 -0.05
CA LEU A 113 14.84 3.57 0.43
C LEU A 113 15.10 3.95 1.90
N VAL A 114 15.06 2.95 2.78
CA VAL A 114 15.31 3.16 4.22
C VAL A 114 16.34 2.18 4.78
N ASP A 115 17.00 2.58 5.86
CA ASP A 115 17.67 1.64 6.74
C ASP A 115 16.63 0.92 7.61
N MET A 116 16.22 -0.27 7.19
CA MET A 116 15.20 -1.08 7.89
C MET A 116 15.59 -1.47 9.31
N GLN A 117 16.88 -1.36 9.69
CA GLN A 117 17.36 -1.61 11.05
C GLN A 117 17.39 -0.35 11.92
N ALA A 118 17.18 0.83 11.33
CA ALA A 118 17.19 2.07 12.07
C ALA A 118 15.96 2.19 12.97
N LYS A 119 16.17 2.67 14.19
CA LYS A 119 15.07 3.06 15.08
C LYS A 119 14.49 4.38 14.61
N ALA A 120 13.38 4.34 13.88
CA ALA A 120 12.63 5.52 13.46
C ALA A 120 11.13 5.27 13.65
N LEU A 121 10.39 6.30 14.08
CA LEU A 121 8.97 6.19 14.45
C LEU A 121 8.08 5.64 13.34
N PHE A 122 8.41 5.95 12.08
CA PHE A 122 7.62 5.57 10.90
C PHE A 122 8.15 4.33 10.18
N ILE A 123 9.21 3.69 10.71
CA ILE A 123 9.82 2.51 10.10
C ILE A 123 9.45 1.30 10.94
N ASP A 124 8.62 0.44 10.36
CA ASP A 124 8.28 -0.85 10.91
C ASP A 124 8.71 -1.98 9.95
N PRO A 125 9.92 -2.57 10.12
CA PRO A 125 10.37 -3.76 9.40
C PRO A 125 9.54 -5.01 9.63
N ASP A 126 8.70 -5.06 10.67
CA ASP A 126 7.92 -6.25 11.01
C ASP A 126 6.53 -6.24 10.34
N MET A 127 6.28 -5.27 9.44
CA MET A 127 5.04 -5.16 8.68
C MET A 127 4.95 -6.30 7.64
N PRO A 128 3.97 -7.21 7.77
CA PRO A 128 3.86 -8.34 6.87
C PRO A 128 3.25 -7.91 5.53
N ASN A 129 3.79 -8.43 4.43
CA ASN A 129 3.09 -8.40 3.15
C ASN A 129 2.10 -9.56 3.09
N THR A 130 0.82 -9.26 3.31
CA THR A 130 -0.28 -10.23 3.23
C THR A 130 -1.04 -10.08 1.93
N ILE A 131 -1.81 -11.11 1.56
CA ILE A 131 -2.74 -11.01 0.43
C ILE A 131 -3.83 -9.99 0.78
N LEU A 132 -4.08 -9.06 -0.12
CA LEU A 132 -5.03 -7.96 0.08
C LEU A 132 -6.31 -8.20 -0.74
N ASP A 133 -7.43 -8.37 -0.06
CA ASP A 133 -8.75 -8.54 -0.68
C ASP A 133 -9.45 -7.21 -0.98
N TRP A 134 -8.77 -6.34 -1.73
CA TRP A 134 -9.35 -5.05 -2.12
C TRP A 134 -10.35 -5.18 -3.27
N GLN A 135 -10.28 -6.27 -4.03
CA GLN A 135 -11.20 -6.55 -5.14
C GLN A 135 -12.57 -7.03 -4.64
N GLY A 136 -12.62 -7.80 -3.54
CA GLY A 136 -13.86 -8.30 -2.93
C GLY A 136 -14.70 -7.25 -2.19
N LEU A 137 -14.28 -5.97 -2.20
CA LEU A 137 -15.06 -4.89 -1.60
C LEU A 137 -16.37 -4.64 -2.35
N PRO A 138 -17.43 -4.11 -1.70
CA PRO A 138 -18.69 -3.80 -2.36
C PRO A 138 -18.53 -2.90 -3.59
N ALA A 139 -19.27 -3.16 -4.67
CA ALA A 139 -19.18 -2.39 -5.92
C ALA A 139 -19.49 -0.89 -5.74
N ASP A 140 -20.25 -0.48 -4.72
CA ASP A 140 -20.55 0.92 -4.41
C ASP A 140 -19.51 1.60 -3.49
N THR A 141 -18.36 0.96 -3.27
CA THR A 141 -17.23 1.53 -2.50
C THR A 141 -16.77 2.86 -3.08
N ARG A 142 -16.58 3.86 -2.22
CA ARG A 142 -16.07 5.20 -2.53
C ARG A 142 -14.73 5.50 -1.89
N ILE A 143 -14.57 5.10 -0.63
CA ILE A 143 -13.29 5.16 0.07
C ILE A 143 -13.10 3.83 0.78
N ALA A 144 -11.97 3.18 0.59
CA ALA A 144 -11.60 2.02 1.38
C ALA A 144 -10.12 2.11 1.77
N ILE A 145 -9.83 2.04 3.06
CA ILE A 145 -8.47 2.02 3.58
C ILE A 145 -8.36 0.79 4.45
N LYS A 146 -7.43 -0.09 4.13
CA LYS A 146 -7.03 -1.17 5.03
C LYS A 146 -5.54 -1.08 5.24
N GLN A 147 -5.09 -1.06 6.49
CA GLN A 147 -3.67 -0.99 6.78
C GLN A 147 -3.36 -1.73 8.08
N TYR A 148 -2.32 -2.56 8.05
CA TYR A 148 -1.76 -3.12 9.26
C TYR A 148 -1.03 -2.02 10.04
N VAL A 149 -1.28 -1.91 11.35
CA VAL A 149 -0.60 -0.97 12.24
C VAL A 149 -0.02 -1.70 13.45
N ASN A 150 1.16 -1.27 13.89
CA ASN A 150 1.85 -1.79 15.07
C ASN A 150 2.05 -0.64 16.08
N LEU A 151 0.95 -0.20 16.69
CA LEU A 151 0.99 0.93 17.61
C LEU A 151 1.77 0.60 18.88
N ASN A 152 1.84 -0.67 19.27
CA ASN A 152 2.66 -1.08 20.41
C ASN A 152 4.14 -0.76 20.19
N ARG A 153 4.70 -1.13 19.03
CA ARG A 153 6.11 -0.83 18.71
C ARG A 153 6.38 0.67 18.81
N ILE A 154 5.53 1.48 18.19
CA ILE A 154 5.61 2.95 18.22
C ILE A 154 5.56 3.44 19.67
N TRP A 155 4.62 2.94 20.46
CA TRP A 155 4.49 3.27 21.87
C TRP A 155 5.73 2.88 22.68
N GLN A 156 6.29 1.69 22.48
CA GLN A 156 7.52 1.25 23.17
C GLN A 156 8.70 2.18 22.85
N MET A 157 8.82 2.65 21.61
CA MET A 157 9.86 3.62 21.23
C MET A 157 9.68 4.94 21.98
N VAL A 158 8.47 5.49 21.96
CA VAL A 158 8.13 6.75 22.66
C VAL A 158 8.35 6.61 24.17
N TYR A 159 7.82 5.56 24.79
CA TYR A 159 7.95 5.33 26.22
C TYR A 159 9.41 5.14 26.65
N ASN A 160 10.21 4.43 25.86
CA ASN A 160 11.64 4.27 26.14
C ASN A 160 12.39 5.60 26.05
N GLU A 161 12.02 6.49 25.14
CA GLU A 161 12.62 7.83 25.07
C GLU A 161 12.23 8.70 26.27
N ILE A 162 10.96 8.66 26.68
CA ILE A 162 10.47 9.36 27.89
C ILE A 162 11.22 8.87 29.13
N LYS A 163 11.27 7.54 29.34
CA LYS A 163 11.86 6.91 30.53
C LYS A 163 13.36 7.21 30.66
N ASN A 164 14.08 7.20 29.55
CA ASN A 164 15.54 7.40 29.53
C ASN A 164 15.94 8.86 29.30
N ASN A 165 14.98 9.79 29.29
CA ASN A 165 15.26 11.20 29.08
C ASN A 165 16.09 11.78 30.23
N GLN A 166 17.01 12.70 29.91
CA GLN A 166 17.82 13.38 30.92
C GLN A 166 17.02 14.44 31.69
N ASP A 167 15.95 14.98 31.11
CA ASP A 167 15.07 15.95 31.75
C ASP A 167 14.14 15.29 32.79
N PRO A 168 14.19 15.72 34.07
CA PRO A 168 13.34 15.15 35.13
C PRO A 168 11.84 15.32 34.89
N GLN A 169 11.38 16.41 34.27
CA GLN A 169 9.96 16.66 34.00
C GLN A 169 9.42 15.72 32.92
N ILE A 170 10.21 15.46 31.88
CA ILE A 170 9.86 14.45 30.86
C ILE A 170 9.83 13.07 31.50
N ARG A 171 10.83 12.73 32.33
CA ARG A 171 10.88 11.44 33.01
C ARG A 171 9.68 11.21 33.94
N GLN A 172 9.18 12.25 34.59
CA GLN A 172 8.00 12.19 35.45
C GLN A 172 6.73 11.72 34.69
N LEU A 173 6.64 11.92 33.37
CA LEU A 173 5.55 11.36 32.56
C LEU A 173 5.53 9.82 32.62
N ALA A 174 6.69 9.17 32.70
CA ALA A 174 6.75 7.71 32.87
C ALA A 174 6.17 7.27 34.23
N ASP A 175 6.42 8.05 35.29
CA ASP A 175 5.83 7.81 36.60
C ASP A 175 4.31 8.02 36.59
N MET A 176 3.83 9.04 35.87
CA MET A 176 2.39 9.26 35.67
C MET A 176 1.73 8.07 34.94
N ILE A 177 2.37 7.54 33.90
CA ILE A 177 1.87 6.35 33.18
C ILE A 177 1.77 5.14 34.13
N ASN A 178 2.78 4.94 34.97
CA ASN A 178 2.77 3.88 35.98
C ASN A 178 1.69 4.10 37.06
N ALA A 179 1.46 5.36 37.47
CA ALA A 179 0.41 5.70 38.43
C ALA A 179 -1.00 5.46 37.85
N VAL A 180 -1.24 5.83 36.59
CA VAL A 180 -2.50 5.54 35.88
C VAL A 180 -2.75 4.04 35.78
N ARG A 181 -1.69 3.25 35.59
CA ARG A 181 -1.78 1.77 35.61
C ARG A 181 -2.25 1.23 36.97
N GLN A 182 -1.82 1.82 38.08
CA GLN A 182 -2.31 1.43 39.42
C GLN A 182 -3.79 1.77 39.64
N GLN A 183 -4.34 2.71 38.87
CA GLN A 183 -5.77 3.04 38.86
C GLN A 183 -6.59 2.14 37.92
N GLY A 184 -5.97 1.11 37.33
CA GLY A 184 -6.64 0.10 36.49
C GLY A 184 -6.62 0.38 34.99
N ILE A 185 -5.97 1.46 34.52
CA ILE A 185 -5.83 1.76 33.10
C ILE A 185 -4.41 1.41 32.64
N ASP A 186 -4.24 0.25 32.00
CA ASP A 186 -2.95 -0.17 31.45
C ASP A 186 -2.75 0.40 30.04
N ILE A 187 -2.09 1.56 29.95
CA ILE A 187 -1.79 2.24 28.68
C ILE A 187 -0.92 1.35 27.77
N HIS A 188 -0.02 0.53 28.32
CA HIS A 188 0.78 -0.39 27.52
C HIS A 188 -0.09 -1.48 26.90
N ALA A 189 -1.00 -2.07 27.69
CA ALA A 189 -1.95 -3.05 27.18
C ALA A 189 -2.91 -2.42 26.14
N LEU A 190 -3.31 -1.15 26.33
CA LEU A 190 -4.15 -0.42 25.40
C LEU A 190 -3.49 -0.29 24.02
N PHE A 191 -2.26 0.23 23.95
CA PHE A 191 -1.53 0.32 22.68
C PHE A 191 -1.23 -1.04 22.07
N ALA A 192 -0.94 -2.06 22.90
CA ALA A 192 -0.80 -3.44 22.44
C ALA A 192 -2.08 -4.07 21.89
N SER A 193 -3.25 -3.53 22.24
CA SER A 193 -4.52 -4.01 21.68
C SER A 193 -4.74 -3.51 20.26
N PHE A 194 -4.11 -2.40 19.87
CA PHE A 194 -4.23 -1.81 18.54
C PHE A 194 -3.34 -2.46 17.46
N ASP A 195 -2.56 -3.49 17.80
CA ASP A 195 -1.73 -4.17 16.80
C ASP A 195 -2.62 -5.04 15.89
N GLY A 196 -2.70 -4.69 14.60
CA GLY A 196 -3.49 -5.42 13.62
C GLY A 196 -3.99 -4.57 12.46
N ASP A 197 -4.94 -5.11 11.69
CA ASP A 197 -5.56 -4.41 10.57
C ASP A 197 -6.57 -3.37 11.05
N VAL A 198 -6.38 -2.12 10.64
CA VAL A 198 -7.39 -1.08 10.69
C VAL A 198 -8.07 -1.00 9.33
N GLU A 199 -9.41 -0.96 9.33
CA GLU A 199 -10.21 -0.82 8.11
C GLU A 199 -11.13 0.39 8.22
N ILE A 200 -11.21 1.18 7.17
CA ILE A 200 -12.21 2.23 6.97
C ILE A 200 -12.84 1.99 5.61
N LEU A 201 -14.16 1.83 5.55
CA LEU A 201 -14.90 1.64 4.32
C LEU A 201 -16.06 2.65 4.30
N LEU A 202 -16.17 3.38 3.19
CA LEU A 202 -17.28 4.26 2.86
C LEU A 202 -17.87 3.79 1.53
N THR A 203 -19.16 3.49 1.52
CA THR A 203 -19.90 3.11 0.32
C THR A 203 -21.08 4.04 0.10
N GLY A 204 -21.64 4.02 -1.12
CA GLY A 204 -22.91 4.65 -1.43
C GLY A 204 -22.88 5.35 -2.78
N THR A 205 -24.07 5.57 -3.34
CA THR A 205 -24.26 6.31 -4.60
C THR A 205 -24.73 7.74 -4.39
N SER A 206 -25.18 8.07 -3.18
CA SER A 206 -25.66 9.38 -2.76
C SER A 206 -25.34 9.61 -1.28
N LEU A 207 -25.54 10.84 -0.77
CA LEU A 207 -25.44 11.14 0.66
C LEU A 207 -26.47 10.37 1.51
N GLU A 208 -27.64 10.04 0.95
CA GLU A 208 -28.73 9.37 1.66
C GLU A 208 -28.47 7.86 1.82
N ASP A 209 -27.77 7.25 0.86
CA ASP A 209 -27.38 5.83 0.85
C ASP A 209 -25.96 5.60 1.41
N ALA A 210 -25.27 6.67 1.82
CA ALA A 210 -23.92 6.62 2.33
C ALA A 210 -23.85 5.74 3.58
N ALA A 211 -22.95 4.75 3.56
CA ALA A 211 -22.71 3.85 4.67
C ALA A 211 -21.22 3.79 4.99
N ALA A 212 -20.89 3.77 6.28
CA ALA A 212 -19.53 3.70 6.77
C ALA A 212 -19.34 2.47 7.67
N LYS A 213 -18.20 1.79 7.50
CA LYS A 213 -17.70 0.74 8.38
C LYS A 213 -16.30 1.13 8.83
N VAL A 214 -16.02 0.99 10.13
CA VAL A 214 -14.69 1.12 10.69
C VAL A 214 -14.41 -0.15 11.49
N VAL A 215 -13.27 -0.78 11.23
CA VAL A 215 -12.77 -1.91 12.01
C VAL A 215 -11.48 -1.46 12.67
N ILE A 216 -11.41 -1.64 13.99
CA ILE A 216 -10.19 -1.43 14.75
C ILE A 216 -9.76 -2.72 15.43
N PRO A 217 -8.46 -3.04 15.47
CA PRO A 217 -7.95 -4.18 16.21
C PRO A 217 -8.15 -3.96 17.71
N ASP A 218 -8.44 -5.05 18.43
CA ASP A 218 -8.56 -5.09 19.88
C ASP A 218 -8.07 -6.43 20.42
N LYS A 219 -6.79 -6.72 20.16
CA LYS A 219 -6.15 -8.02 20.35
C LYS A 219 -6.31 -8.61 21.76
N ASN A 220 -6.34 -7.77 22.78
CA ASN A 220 -6.46 -8.20 24.18
C ASN A 220 -7.74 -7.72 24.88
N GLY A 221 -8.69 -7.11 24.15
CA GLY A 221 -9.95 -6.65 24.70
C GLY A 221 -9.90 -5.33 25.47
N SER A 222 -8.73 -4.67 25.57
CA SER A 222 -8.58 -3.43 26.35
C SER A 222 -9.43 -2.28 25.79
N ILE A 223 -9.57 -2.18 24.47
CA ILE A 223 -10.36 -1.12 23.84
C ILE A 223 -11.85 -1.41 24.05
N SER A 224 -12.28 -2.66 23.88
CA SER A 224 -13.65 -3.08 24.15
C SER A 224 -14.05 -2.80 25.58
N ALA A 225 -13.17 -3.06 26.55
CA ALA A 225 -13.43 -2.78 27.96
C ALA A 225 -13.70 -1.29 28.21
N LEU A 226 -12.93 -0.39 27.57
CA LEU A 226 -13.15 1.06 27.68
C LEU A 226 -14.41 1.52 26.94
N LEU A 227 -14.64 1.04 25.71
CA LEU A 227 -15.79 1.44 24.91
C LEU A 227 -17.11 0.96 25.50
N LYS A 228 -17.16 -0.21 26.14
CA LYS A 228 -18.37 -0.71 26.82
C LYS A 228 -18.84 0.19 27.97
N ILE A 229 -17.99 1.07 28.51
CA ILE A 229 -18.39 2.07 29.51
C ILE A 229 -19.28 3.15 28.88
N VAL A 230 -18.96 3.59 27.66
CA VAL A 230 -19.66 4.68 26.96
C VAL A 230 -20.72 4.18 25.97
N ALA A 231 -20.55 2.95 25.46
CA ALA A 231 -21.43 2.28 24.53
C ALA A 231 -21.71 0.84 25.03
N PRO A 232 -22.52 0.68 26.09
CA PRO A 232 -22.79 -0.61 26.69
C PRO A 232 -23.57 -1.52 25.72
N PRO A 233 -23.27 -2.83 25.70
CA PRO A 233 -24.03 -3.78 24.88
C PRO A 233 -25.50 -3.85 25.33
N GLN A 234 -26.40 -4.12 24.39
CA GLN A 234 -27.83 -4.26 24.67
C GLN A 234 -28.19 -5.73 24.90
N GLY A 235 -28.73 -6.05 26.08
CA GLY A 235 -29.08 -7.43 26.46
C GLY A 235 -27.86 -8.34 26.55
N ASP A 236 -28.02 -9.62 26.17
CA ASP A 236 -26.93 -10.61 26.09
C ASP A 236 -26.12 -10.54 24.77
N SER A 237 -26.31 -9.48 23.97
CA SER A 237 -25.59 -9.33 22.70
C SER A 237 -24.23 -8.65 22.89
N ASN A 238 -23.26 -8.94 22.03
CA ASN A 238 -22.00 -8.19 21.94
C ASN A 238 -22.14 -6.89 21.12
N ILE A 239 -23.34 -6.33 21.03
CA ILE A 239 -23.66 -5.21 20.14
C ILE A 239 -24.16 -4.03 20.98
N ALA A 240 -23.56 -2.86 20.76
CA ALA A 240 -24.04 -1.58 21.28
C ALA A 240 -24.57 -0.73 20.12
N THR A 241 -25.56 0.13 20.41
CA THR A 241 -26.03 1.15 19.45
C THR A 241 -25.75 2.52 20.02
N VAL A 242 -24.97 3.31 19.27
CA VAL A 242 -24.59 4.68 19.63
C VAL A 242 -25.36 5.64 18.71
N PRO A 243 -26.31 6.41 19.23
CA PRO A 243 -27.03 7.40 18.44
C PRO A 243 -26.08 8.55 18.07
N THR A 244 -26.01 8.90 16.79
CA THR A 244 -25.32 10.11 16.31
C THR A 244 -26.32 11.03 15.60
N PRO A 245 -26.01 12.31 15.35
CA PRO A 245 -26.92 13.22 14.67
C PRO A 245 -27.33 12.77 13.26
N VAL A 246 -26.52 11.92 12.63
CA VAL A 246 -26.68 11.53 11.22
C VAL A 246 -27.14 10.08 11.06
N ALA A 247 -26.74 9.17 11.97
CA ALA A 247 -27.14 7.76 11.94
C ALA A 247 -27.00 7.07 13.32
N ASN A 248 -27.70 5.95 13.51
CA ASN A 248 -27.42 5.05 14.62
C ASN A 248 -26.24 4.14 14.26
N ILE A 249 -25.13 4.29 14.96
CA ILE A 249 -23.94 3.47 14.74
C ILE A 249 -24.06 2.19 15.58
N LYS A 250 -23.99 1.03 14.93
CA LYS A 250 -23.87 -0.26 15.63
C LYS A 250 -22.40 -0.55 15.85
N VAL A 251 -22.04 -0.82 17.11
CA VAL A 251 -20.69 -1.20 17.52
C VAL A 251 -20.74 -2.66 17.95
N ILE A 252 -19.96 -3.50 17.30
CA ILE A 252 -19.90 -4.95 17.50
C ILE A 252 -18.55 -5.26 18.15
N TYR A 253 -18.60 -5.87 19.33
CA TYR A 253 -17.41 -6.29 20.06
C TYR A 253 -17.11 -7.75 19.73
N GLU A 254 -16.07 -7.98 18.93
CA GLU A 254 -15.65 -9.32 18.50
C GLU A 254 -14.34 -9.69 19.20
N GLN A 255 -13.99 -10.98 19.20
CA GLN A 255 -12.70 -11.39 19.71
C GLN A 255 -11.59 -10.84 18.81
N GLY A 256 -10.76 -9.95 19.35
CA GLY A 256 -9.59 -9.40 18.65
C GLY A 256 -9.85 -8.17 17.79
N LYS A 257 -11.10 -7.72 17.64
CA LYS A 257 -11.45 -6.51 16.86
C LYS A 257 -12.78 -5.90 17.31
N ILE A 258 -12.98 -4.64 16.94
CA ILE A 258 -14.23 -3.90 17.14
C ILE A 258 -14.66 -3.35 15.79
N THR A 259 -15.92 -3.63 15.45
CA THR A 259 -16.51 -3.21 14.18
C THR A 259 -17.61 -2.18 14.44
N ALA A 260 -17.48 -0.98 13.91
CA ALA A 260 -18.50 0.06 13.95
C ALA A 260 -19.11 0.26 12.56
N VAL A 261 -20.43 0.16 12.44
CA VAL A 261 -21.15 0.33 11.16
C VAL A 261 -22.30 1.32 11.30
N SER A 262 -22.48 2.18 10.29
CA SER A 262 -23.69 3.01 10.17
C SER A 262 -24.87 2.27 9.54
N ASN A 263 -24.60 1.17 8.82
CA ASN A 263 -25.61 0.35 8.17
C ASN A 263 -25.16 -1.13 8.15
N GLU A 264 -26.06 -2.04 8.53
CA GLU A 264 -25.76 -3.48 8.60
C GLU A 264 -25.53 -4.14 7.25
N LYS A 265 -25.90 -3.49 6.13
CA LYS A 265 -25.56 -3.97 4.79
C LYS A 265 -24.06 -4.21 4.63
N LEU A 266 -23.22 -3.46 5.34
CA LEU A 266 -21.76 -3.56 5.30
C LEU A 266 -21.17 -4.73 6.12
N LEU A 267 -22.02 -5.49 6.80
CA LEU A 267 -21.62 -6.71 7.52
C LEU A 267 -21.84 -7.98 6.69
N ALA A 268 -22.64 -7.90 5.62
CA ALA A 268 -22.88 -8.99 4.71
C ALA A 268 -21.81 -9.03 3.61
N GLU A 269 -21.59 -10.21 3.03
CA GLU A 269 -20.79 -10.33 1.81
C GLU A 269 -21.46 -9.56 0.66
N PRO A 270 -20.70 -8.77 -0.11
CA PRO A 270 -21.26 -8.03 -1.23
C PRO A 270 -21.73 -8.96 -2.34
N VAL A 271 -22.88 -8.64 -2.93
CA VAL A 271 -23.43 -9.37 -4.08
C VAL A 271 -22.65 -9.08 -5.37
N GLU A 272 -22.19 -7.85 -5.51
CA GLU A 272 -21.34 -7.37 -6.61
C GLU A 272 -20.15 -6.64 -5.98
N THR A 273 -18.96 -6.91 -6.49
CA THR A 273 -17.70 -6.44 -5.94
C THR A 273 -17.07 -5.35 -6.81
N LEU A 274 -16.09 -4.64 -6.27
CA LEU A 274 -15.26 -3.72 -7.06
C LEU A 274 -14.53 -4.47 -8.17
N GLY A 275 -14.04 -5.68 -7.90
CA GLY A 275 -13.34 -6.53 -8.88
C GLY A 275 -14.18 -6.86 -10.12
N ASP A 276 -15.52 -6.92 -9.97
CA ASP A 276 -16.45 -7.17 -11.07
C ASP A 276 -16.55 -6.00 -12.07
N LYS A 277 -16.03 -4.82 -11.74
CA LYS A 277 -16.02 -3.66 -12.64
C LYS A 277 -14.87 -3.75 -13.64
N ALA A 278 -15.18 -3.51 -14.91
CA ALA A 278 -14.21 -3.56 -16.00
C ALA A 278 -12.98 -2.66 -15.80
N GLU A 279 -13.14 -1.49 -15.17
CA GLU A 279 -12.03 -0.60 -14.84
C GLU A 279 -11.09 -1.21 -13.79
N TYR A 280 -11.66 -1.81 -12.75
CA TYR A 280 -10.92 -2.38 -11.63
C TYR A 280 -10.25 -3.71 -11.99
N ARG A 281 -10.79 -4.48 -12.96
CA ARG A 281 -10.08 -5.61 -13.59
C ARG A 281 -8.75 -5.17 -14.22
N LYS A 282 -8.72 -3.98 -14.84
CA LYS A 282 -7.47 -3.42 -15.39
C LYS A 282 -6.49 -3.03 -14.29
N TYR A 283 -6.98 -2.50 -13.17
CA TYR A 283 -6.14 -2.19 -12.01
C TYR A 283 -5.56 -3.43 -11.34
N ALA A 284 -6.27 -4.56 -11.35
CA ALA A 284 -5.81 -5.82 -10.77
C ALA A 284 -4.51 -6.33 -11.41
N ARG A 285 -4.32 -6.10 -12.72
CA ARG A 285 -3.08 -6.43 -13.43
C ARG A 285 -1.90 -5.54 -13.01
N ILE A 286 -2.17 -4.29 -12.64
CA ILE A 286 -1.15 -3.30 -12.30
C ILE A 286 -0.70 -3.43 -10.84
N LEU A 287 -1.63 -3.69 -9.93
CA LEU A 287 -1.43 -3.50 -8.49
C LEU A 287 -1.02 -4.76 -7.75
N PRO A 288 0.02 -4.74 -6.89
CA PRO A 288 0.48 -5.92 -6.14
C PRO A 288 -0.67 -6.61 -5.40
N LYS A 289 -0.75 -7.95 -5.53
CA LYS A 289 -1.71 -8.77 -4.79
C LYS A 289 -1.35 -8.84 -3.30
N ARG A 290 -0.07 -8.64 -2.98
CA ARG A 290 0.45 -8.62 -1.61
C ARG A 290 0.91 -7.24 -1.19
N GLY A 291 0.60 -6.88 0.05
CA GLY A 291 1.04 -5.65 0.68
C GLY A 291 0.65 -5.64 2.15
N TYR A 292 1.00 -4.58 2.86
CA TYR A 292 0.57 -4.39 4.25
C TYR A 292 -0.65 -3.46 4.35
N GLY A 293 -1.13 -2.94 3.22
CA GLY A 293 -2.34 -2.15 3.16
C GLY A 293 -2.70 -1.67 1.76
N TYR A 294 -3.91 -1.14 1.63
CA TYR A 294 -4.40 -0.49 0.44
C TYR A 294 -5.23 0.75 0.77
N CYS A 295 -5.36 1.64 -0.21
CA CYS A 295 -6.24 2.81 -0.18
C CYS A 295 -6.96 2.92 -1.54
N ILE A 296 -8.28 2.98 -1.51
CA ILE A 296 -9.15 3.18 -2.66
C ILE A 296 -9.85 4.53 -2.52
N VAL A 297 -9.88 5.28 -3.61
CA VAL A 297 -10.72 6.46 -3.77
C VAL A 297 -11.44 6.36 -5.12
N ASP A 298 -12.75 6.18 -5.08
CA ASP A 298 -13.65 6.09 -6.23
C ASP A 298 -14.75 7.15 -6.09
N LEU A 299 -14.63 8.26 -6.80
CA LEU A 299 -15.57 9.37 -6.72
C LEU A 299 -16.14 9.66 -8.12
N PRO A 300 -17.41 9.30 -8.38
CA PRO A 300 -18.08 9.62 -9.62
C PRO A 300 -18.40 11.11 -9.69
N ALA A 301 -18.60 11.63 -10.90
CA ALA A 301 -18.78 13.06 -11.14
C ALA A 301 -19.97 13.64 -10.35
N GLU A 302 -21.05 12.86 -10.15
CA GLU A 302 -22.22 13.26 -9.37
C GLU A 302 -21.84 13.60 -7.92
N LEU A 303 -21.09 12.73 -7.24
CA LEU A 303 -20.67 12.97 -5.85
C LEU A 303 -19.70 14.14 -5.75
N ILE A 304 -18.81 14.32 -6.73
CA ILE A 304 -17.91 15.47 -6.78
C ILE A 304 -18.70 16.77 -6.91
N ASN A 305 -19.69 16.81 -7.81
CA ASN A 305 -20.57 17.96 -7.99
C ASN A 305 -21.41 18.26 -6.74
N MET A 306 -21.90 17.23 -6.05
CA MET A 306 -22.58 17.39 -4.76
C MET A 306 -21.64 17.97 -3.69
N GLY A 307 -20.39 17.49 -3.62
CA GLY A 307 -19.36 18.04 -2.73
C GLY A 307 -19.11 19.52 -2.98
N LYS A 308 -19.01 19.95 -4.25
CA LYS A 308 -18.88 21.37 -4.62
C LYS A 308 -20.06 22.20 -4.11
N ALA A 309 -21.29 21.71 -4.30
CA ALA A 309 -22.49 22.40 -3.85
C ALA A 309 -22.52 22.58 -2.32
N ALA A 310 -21.98 21.62 -1.56
CA ALA A 310 -21.92 21.68 -0.10
C ALA A 310 -20.87 22.65 0.45
N ILE A 311 -19.82 22.95 -0.31
CA ILE A 311 -18.70 23.79 0.13
C ILE A 311 -19.00 25.29 0.05
N GLY A 312 -19.95 25.70 -0.80
CA GLY A 312 -20.28 27.12 -1.01
C GLY A 312 -19.14 27.88 -1.70
N ASP A 313 -18.96 29.17 -1.38
CA ASP A 313 -18.08 30.10 -2.13
C ASP A 313 -16.56 30.00 -1.79
N GLU A 314 -16.09 28.89 -1.21
CA GLU A 314 -14.68 28.75 -0.83
C GLU A 314 -13.78 28.49 -2.05
N LYS A 315 -13.41 29.56 -2.77
CA LYS A 315 -12.67 29.52 -4.05
C LYS A 315 -11.42 28.61 -4.06
N GLU A 316 -10.68 28.54 -2.95
CA GLU A 316 -9.49 27.67 -2.87
C GLU A 316 -9.86 26.19 -2.81
N LEU A 317 -10.91 25.84 -2.05
CA LEU A 317 -11.38 24.46 -1.95
C LEU A 317 -12.12 24.04 -3.22
N LEU A 318 -12.91 24.94 -3.81
CA LEU A 318 -13.51 24.76 -5.12
C LEU A 318 -12.46 24.56 -6.21
N ALA A 319 -11.35 25.30 -6.21
CA ALA A 319 -10.26 25.12 -7.17
C ALA A 319 -9.64 23.72 -7.08
N VAL A 320 -9.44 23.19 -5.86
CA VAL A 320 -8.97 21.81 -5.66
C VAL A 320 -9.98 20.81 -6.20
N ILE A 321 -11.27 21.02 -5.99
CA ILE A 321 -12.32 20.09 -6.47
C ILE A 321 -12.55 20.24 -7.98
N ASP A 322 -12.31 21.42 -8.56
CA ASP A 322 -12.32 21.64 -10.00
C ASP A 322 -11.22 20.84 -10.71
N MET A 323 -10.10 20.55 -10.05
CA MET A 323 -9.10 19.61 -10.58
C MET A 323 -9.65 18.19 -10.74
N PHE A 324 -10.73 17.86 -10.02
CA PHE A 324 -11.40 16.57 -10.04
C PHE A 324 -12.77 16.63 -10.74
N ILE A 325 -13.03 17.53 -11.71
CA ILE A 325 -14.29 17.54 -12.51
C ILE A 325 -14.57 16.18 -13.20
N ARG A 326 -13.55 15.33 -13.31
CA ARG A 326 -13.62 13.98 -13.87
C ARG A 326 -13.87 12.96 -12.75
N PRO A 327 -14.55 11.84 -13.04
CA PRO A 327 -14.60 10.73 -12.09
C PRO A 327 -13.17 10.35 -11.68
N VAL A 328 -12.96 10.18 -10.38
CA VAL A 328 -11.66 9.84 -9.80
C VAL A 328 -11.70 8.39 -9.39
N SER A 329 -10.84 7.56 -9.97
CA SER A 329 -10.66 6.18 -9.53
C SER A 329 -9.18 5.99 -9.25
N ILE A 330 -8.86 5.62 -8.02
CA ILE A 330 -7.49 5.38 -7.55
C ILE A 330 -7.52 4.15 -6.65
N VAL A 331 -6.62 3.22 -6.89
CA VAL A 331 -6.29 2.15 -5.95
C VAL A 331 -4.79 2.18 -5.71
N CYS A 332 -4.39 2.29 -4.45
CA CYS A 332 -3.01 2.28 -3.99
C CYS A 332 -2.79 1.05 -3.14
N VAL A 333 -1.75 0.27 -3.43
CA VAL A 333 -1.28 -0.81 -2.57
C VAL A 333 0.09 -0.44 -2.03
N VAL A 334 0.24 -0.54 -0.71
CA VAL A 334 1.49 -0.32 0.00
C VAL A 334 2.10 -1.65 0.44
N SER A 335 3.40 -1.79 0.25
CA SER A 335 4.16 -3.02 0.52
C SER A 335 5.51 -2.70 1.12
N THR A 336 6.02 -3.62 1.94
CA THR A 336 7.39 -3.57 2.42
C THR A 336 8.32 -4.28 1.45
N LYS A 337 9.53 -3.76 1.29
CA LYS A 337 10.63 -4.39 0.56
C LYS A 337 11.79 -4.56 1.53
N LYS A 338 12.75 -5.42 1.19
CA LYS A 338 13.93 -5.70 2.03
C LYS A 338 14.73 -4.44 2.41
N ASP A 339 14.74 -3.44 1.54
CA ASP A 339 15.51 -2.21 1.65
C ASP A 339 14.63 -0.94 1.77
N GLY A 340 13.31 -1.07 1.86
CA GLY A 340 12.44 0.10 1.83
C GLY A 340 10.94 -0.17 1.87
N PHE A 341 10.18 0.88 1.58
CA PHE A 341 8.72 0.82 1.43
C PHE A 341 8.35 1.18 -0.01
N ALA A 342 7.41 0.44 -0.58
CA ALA A 342 6.90 0.66 -1.93
C ALA A 342 5.40 0.93 -1.89
N ALA A 343 4.94 1.86 -2.72
CA ALA A 343 3.54 2.07 -3.03
C ALA A 343 3.34 1.98 -4.54
N THR A 344 2.39 1.17 -4.98
CA THR A 344 1.96 1.11 -6.39
C THR A 344 0.53 1.62 -6.46
N VAL A 345 0.28 2.54 -7.37
CA VAL A 345 -1.00 3.22 -7.52
C VAL A 345 -1.47 3.05 -8.96
N ALA A 346 -2.70 2.60 -9.15
CA ALA A 346 -3.38 2.59 -10.43
C ALA A 346 -4.49 3.64 -10.43
N SER A 347 -4.62 4.40 -11.50
CA SER A 347 -5.61 5.47 -11.60
C SER A 347 -6.11 5.72 -13.02
N ASN A 348 -7.29 6.33 -13.16
CA ASN A 348 -7.87 6.74 -14.45
C ASN A 348 -7.44 8.15 -14.90
N PHE A 349 -6.48 8.74 -14.20
CA PHE A 349 -5.90 10.04 -14.53
C PHE A 349 -4.42 10.07 -14.17
N SER A 350 -3.70 10.97 -14.83
CA SER A 350 -2.29 11.22 -14.55
C SER A 350 -2.12 11.93 -13.22
N ILE A 351 -1.68 11.18 -12.20
CA ILE A 351 -1.27 11.76 -10.90
C ILE A 351 -0.03 12.64 -11.10
N ALA A 352 0.84 12.33 -12.06
CA ALA A 352 1.99 13.16 -12.38
C ALA A 352 1.61 14.59 -12.78
N GLN A 353 0.59 14.75 -13.64
CA GLN A 353 0.07 16.07 -14.03
C GLN A 353 -0.55 16.80 -12.84
N LEU A 354 -1.23 16.06 -11.95
CA LEU A 354 -1.77 16.61 -10.71
C LEU A 354 -0.65 17.15 -9.80
N MET A 355 0.40 16.35 -9.57
CA MET A 355 1.56 16.72 -8.76
C MET A 355 2.30 17.94 -9.35
N GLN A 356 2.43 18.00 -10.67
CA GLN A 356 3.00 19.17 -11.37
C GLN A 356 2.14 20.42 -11.16
N SER A 357 0.81 20.28 -11.19
CA SER A 357 -0.12 21.41 -10.98
C SER A 357 -0.07 21.96 -9.56
N PHE A 358 0.12 21.09 -8.54
CA PHE A 358 0.30 21.51 -7.14
C PHE A 358 1.68 22.12 -6.86
N SER A 359 2.67 21.96 -7.75
CA SER A 359 4.03 22.50 -7.59
C SER A 359 4.12 24.03 -7.78
N GLY A 360 2.98 24.73 -7.86
CA GLY A 360 2.86 26.18 -7.94
C GLY A 360 3.31 26.92 -6.67
N ALA A 361 4.62 26.89 -6.38
CA ALA A 361 5.34 27.88 -5.56
C ALA A 361 6.88 27.75 -5.60
N ALA A 362 7.46 26.71 -6.21
CA ALA A 362 8.92 26.57 -6.30
C ALA A 362 9.36 25.84 -7.58
N ALA A 363 9.15 26.46 -8.73
CA ALA A 363 9.85 26.09 -9.97
C ALA A 363 10.97 27.10 -10.23
N SER A 364 12.21 26.69 -9.98
CA SER A 364 13.37 27.27 -10.66
C SER A 364 14.48 26.22 -10.74
N LEU A 365 14.58 25.53 -11.87
CA LEU A 365 15.82 25.29 -12.63
C LEU A 365 15.48 24.46 -13.90
N PRO A 366 16.27 24.59 -14.98
CA PRO A 366 16.00 23.93 -16.25
C PRO A 366 16.16 22.41 -16.14
N THR A 367 15.07 21.69 -16.39
CA THR A 367 15.03 20.26 -16.63
C THR A 367 15.88 19.92 -17.85
N LEU A 368 17.03 19.25 -17.68
CA LEU A 368 17.62 18.54 -18.80
C LEU A 368 16.81 17.26 -19.03
N ALA A 369 15.84 17.35 -19.95
CA ALA A 369 15.34 16.17 -20.62
C ALA A 369 16.50 15.55 -21.41
N GLY A 370 17.04 14.44 -20.90
CA GLY A 370 17.92 13.60 -21.68
C GLY A 370 17.11 12.94 -22.79
N ILE A 371 17.28 13.42 -24.02
CA ILE A 371 16.77 12.85 -25.29
C ILE A 371 17.24 11.38 -25.53
N ILE A 372 17.91 10.77 -24.55
CA ILE A 372 18.36 9.37 -24.52
C ILE A 372 17.23 8.40 -24.07
N LEU A 373 16.17 8.90 -23.41
CA LEU A 373 15.12 8.09 -22.79
C LEU A 373 14.39 7.08 -23.71
N PRO A 374 13.98 7.39 -24.95
CA PRO A 374 13.19 6.44 -25.75
C PRO A 374 13.98 5.17 -26.14
N ALA A 375 15.25 5.34 -26.49
CA ALA A 375 16.14 4.22 -26.84
C ALA A 375 16.59 3.43 -25.61
N LEU A 376 16.72 4.10 -24.46
CA LEU A 376 17.02 3.46 -23.17
C LEU A 376 15.81 2.69 -22.61
N ASN A 377 14.59 3.15 -22.87
CA ASN A 377 13.35 2.48 -22.47
C ASN A 377 13.24 1.13 -23.18
N ALA A 378 13.32 1.08 -24.52
CA ALA A 378 13.24 -0.17 -25.27
C ALA A 378 14.35 -1.19 -24.90
N ALA A 379 15.55 -0.72 -24.56
CA ALA A 379 16.63 -1.59 -24.09
C ALA A 379 16.39 -2.11 -22.66
N ARG A 380 15.76 -1.32 -21.80
CA ARG A 380 15.40 -1.70 -20.43
C ARG A 380 14.15 -2.54 -20.34
N ASP A 381 13.15 -2.31 -21.17
CA ASP A 381 11.95 -3.14 -21.26
C ASP A 381 12.36 -4.57 -21.66
N ARG A 382 13.29 -4.69 -22.62
CA ARG A 382 13.95 -5.97 -22.92
C ARG A 382 14.73 -6.51 -21.72
N GLY A 383 15.41 -5.67 -20.94
CA GLY A 383 16.12 -6.10 -19.72
C GLY A 383 15.18 -6.63 -18.62
N LYS A 384 14.04 -5.97 -18.40
CA LYS A 384 12.99 -6.41 -17.47
C LYS A 384 12.34 -7.71 -17.93
N GLN A 385 12.02 -7.83 -19.22
CA GLN A 385 11.54 -9.08 -19.81
C GLN A 385 12.54 -10.22 -19.59
N VAL A 386 13.83 -9.97 -19.85
CA VAL A 386 14.89 -10.96 -19.58
C VAL A 386 14.93 -11.35 -18.10
N ASN A 387 14.75 -10.39 -17.18
CA ASN A 387 14.67 -10.67 -15.75
C ASN A 387 13.44 -11.51 -15.39
N CYS A 388 12.26 -11.23 -15.94
CA CYS A 388 11.07 -12.06 -15.70
C CYS A 388 11.23 -13.47 -16.23
N ILE A 389 11.73 -13.64 -17.45
CA ILE A 389 12.05 -14.96 -18.01
C ILE A 389 13.06 -15.67 -17.10
N SER A 390 14.05 -14.95 -16.55
CA SER A 390 15.01 -15.50 -15.60
C SER A 390 14.35 -15.90 -14.27
N ASN A 391 13.44 -15.08 -13.74
CA ASN A 391 12.70 -15.34 -12.51
C ASN A 391 11.76 -16.53 -12.66
N LEU A 392 11.00 -16.60 -13.77
CA LEU A 392 10.17 -17.75 -14.12
C LEU A 392 11.00 -19.03 -14.25
N LYS A 393 12.20 -18.97 -14.83
CA LYS A 393 13.10 -20.14 -14.89
C LYS A 393 13.59 -20.56 -13.51
N GLN A 394 13.97 -19.61 -12.65
CA GLN A 394 14.34 -19.89 -11.26
C GLN A 394 13.17 -20.49 -10.47
N PHE A 395 11.95 -19.98 -10.69
CA PHE A 395 10.73 -20.50 -10.11
C PHE A 395 10.41 -21.91 -10.60
N GLY A 396 10.46 -22.16 -11.91
CA GLY A 396 10.27 -23.49 -12.47
C GLY A 396 11.28 -24.50 -11.94
N LEU A 397 12.55 -24.10 -11.81
CA LEU A 397 13.57 -24.94 -11.18
C LEU A 397 13.22 -25.25 -9.72
N ALA A 398 12.80 -24.25 -8.93
CA ALA A 398 12.40 -24.43 -7.54
C ALA A 398 11.20 -25.40 -7.42
N VAL A 399 10.18 -25.27 -8.27
CA VAL A 399 9.04 -26.18 -8.34
C VAL A 399 9.46 -27.60 -8.67
N MET A 400 10.38 -27.78 -9.61
CA MET A 400 10.89 -29.10 -10.00
C MET A 400 11.73 -29.77 -8.91
N ILE A 401 12.54 -29.00 -8.18
CA ILE A 401 13.29 -29.52 -7.04
C ILE A 401 12.32 -29.90 -5.92
N TYR A 402 11.36 -29.03 -5.60
CA TYR A 402 10.33 -29.31 -4.60
C TYR A 402 9.56 -30.58 -4.93
N SER A 403 9.11 -30.74 -6.18
CA SER A 403 8.30 -31.89 -6.58
C SER A 403 9.04 -33.22 -6.49
N ALA A 404 10.35 -33.21 -6.77
CA ALA A 404 11.21 -34.38 -6.57
C ALA A 404 11.25 -34.85 -5.10
N ASP A 405 11.12 -33.91 -4.16
CA ASP A 405 11.08 -34.19 -2.72
C ASP A 405 9.65 -34.49 -2.20
N HIS A 406 8.60 -34.24 -3.01
CA HIS A 406 7.18 -34.27 -2.58
C HIS A 406 6.27 -35.08 -3.53
N ASP A 407 6.65 -36.32 -3.87
CA ASP A 407 5.84 -37.26 -4.66
C ASP A 407 5.37 -36.71 -6.03
N ASP A 408 6.25 -35.97 -6.72
CA ASP A 408 5.99 -35.26 -7.97
C ASP A 408 4.87 -34.20 -7.88
N LYS A 409 4.52 -33.74 -6.69
CA LYS A 409 3.52 -32.67 -6.53
C LYS A 409 4.20 -31.31 -6.54
N ALA A 410 3.61 -30.39 -7.26
CA ALA A 410 3.94 -28.98 -7.12
C ALA A 410 3.60 -28.51 -5.68
N PRO A 411 4.28 -27.48 -5.16
CA PRO A 411 3.98 -26.92 -3.84
C PRO A 411 2.52 -26.45 -3.75
N ALA A 412 1.94 -26.40 -2.55
CA ALA A 412 0.57 -25.93 -2.38
C ALA A 412 0.47 -24.39 -2.49
N SER A 413 1.58 -23.69 -2.29
CA SER A 413 1.68 -22.25 -2.42
C SER A 413 3.10 -21.82 -2.78
N ILE A 414 3.27 -20.58 -3.23
CA ILE A 414 4.60 -19.96 -3.37
C ILE A 414 5.32 -19.89 -2.01
N ASP A 415 4.56 -19.68 -0.93
CA ASP A 415 5.11 -19.55 0.43
C ASP A 415 5.81 -20.84 0.89
N ASP A 416 5.39 -22.01 0.43
CA ASP A 416 6.07 -23.28 0.73
C ASP A 416 7.49 -23.30 0.14
N LEU A 417 7.67 -22.78 -1.08
CA LEU A 417 8.98 -22.69 -1.72
C LEU A 417 9.92 -21.73 -0.98
N VAL A 418 9.38 -20.60 -0.51
CA VAL A 418 10.16 -19.58 0.22
C VAL A 418 10.53 -20.09 1.62
N LYS A 419 9.56 -20.67 2.34
CA LYS A 419 9.73 -21.20 3.70
C LYS A 419 10.77 -22.32 3.75
N ASP A 420 10.72 -23.22 2.79
CA ASP A 420 11.63 -24.36 2.69
C ASP A 420 12.92 -24.03 1.92
N LYS A 421 13.10 -22.75 1.55
CA LYS A 421 14.31 -22.17 0.95
C LYS A 421 14.69 -22.73 -0.42
N TYR A 422 13.70 -23.17 -1.20
CA TYR A 422 13.90 -23.52 -2.61
C TYR A 422 14.09 -22.28 -3.49
N ILE A 423 13.55 -21.13 -3.08
CA ILE A 423 13.65 -19.86 -3.82
C ILE A 423 13.72 -18.65 -2.87
N GLN A 424 14.27 -17.53 -3.36
CA GLN A 424 14.24 -16.25 -2.65
C GLN A 424 12.92 -15.51 -2.93
N GLU A 425 12.42 -14.80 -1.93
CA GLU A 425 11.12 -14.10 -1.96
C GLU A 425 11.04 -13.03 -3.07
N ASP A 426 12.16 -12.38 -3.39
CA ASP A 426 12.26 -11.33 -4.41
C ASP A 426 12.06 -11.84 -5.85
N VAL A 427 12.24 -13.14 -6.08
CA VAL A 427 12.01 -13.77 -7.39
C VAL A 427 10.50 -13.93 -7.67
N CYS A 428 9.68 -13.98 -6.63
CA CYS A 428 8.28 -14.39 -6.70
C CYS A 428 7.27 -13.22 -6.78
N GLU A 429 7.71 -11.97 -6.70
CA GLU A 429 6.80 -10.81 -6.54
C GLU A 429 5.80 -10.63 -7.69
N ASP A 430 6.17 -11.04 -8.91
CA ASP A 430 5.37 -10.86 -10.13
C ASP A 430 4.86 -12.19 -10.73
N ILE A 431 4.99 -13.30 -9.99
CA ILE A 431 4.63 -14.64 -10.46
C ILE A 431 3.24 -15.03 -9.95
N ILE A 432 2.32 -15.34 -10.85
CA ILE A 432 1.06 -16.00 -10.56
C ILE A 432 1.26 -17.49 -10.75
N PHE A 433 1.13 -18.25 -9.67
CA PHE A 433 1.31 -19.69 -9.68
C PHE A 433 -0.02 -20.38 -10.00
N LEU A 434 -0.05 -21.13 -11.10
CA LEU A 434 -1.27 -21.71 -11.67
C LEU A 434 -1.46 -23.20 -11.34
N ALA A 435 -0.44 -23.85 -10.80
CA ALA A 435 -0.44 -25.29 -10.58
C ALA A 435 -0.23 -25.74 -9.12
N PRO A 436 -0.77 -25.06 -8.09
CA PRO A 436 -0.56 -25.47 -6.71
C PRO A 436 -1.07 -26.89 -6.44
N GLY A 437 -0.24 -27.71 -5.78
CA GLY A 437 -0.55 -29.09 -5.40
C GLY A 437 -0.77 -30.07 -6.55
N LYS A 438 -0.67 -29.61 -7.81
CA LYS A 438 -0.88 -30.44 -9.00
C LYS A 438 0.24 -31.47 -9.09
N LYS A 439 -0.13 -32.72 -9.35
CA LYS A 439 0.86 -33.76 -9.66
C LYS A 439 1.44 -33.49 -11.05
N LEU A 440 2.74 -33.25 -11.12
CA LEU A 440 3.47 -32.93 -12.34
C LEU A 440 3.86 -34.17 -13.15
N SER A 441 3.70 -35.36 -12.57
CA SER A 441 3.72 -36.64 -13.29
C SER A 441 2.30 -37.14 -13.58
N GLY A 442 1.94 -37.28 -14.86
CA GLY A 442 0.59 -37.69 -15.27
C GLY A 442 0.30 -37.58 -16.77
N ASN A 443 -0.97 -37.81 -17.14
CA ASN A 443 -1.46 -37.68 -18.52
C ASN A 443 -1.79 -36.21 -18.85
N PHE A 444 -0.75 -35.39 -19.02
CA PHE A 444 -0.86 -34.10 -19.68
C PHE A 444 0.42 -33.84 -20.47
N ASN A 445 0.39 -32.92 -21.43
CA ASN A 445 1.59 -32.55 -22.18
C ASN A 445 2.37 -31.47 -21.41
N PRO A 446 3.59 -31.76 -20.90
CA PRO A 446 4.33 -30.79 -20.09
C PRO A 446 4.72 -29.52 -20.87
N SER A 447 4.84 -29.61 -22.20
CA SER A 447 5.16 -28.47 -23.05
C SER A 447 3.96 -27.57 -23.38
N THR A 448 2.75 -27.91 -22.94
CA THR A 448 1.57 -27.04 -23.13
C THR A 448 0.80 -26.75 -21.85
N PHE A 449 1.17 -27.38 -20.73
CA PHE A 449 0.56 -27.11 -19.44
C PHE A 449 1.28 -25.98 -18.70
N PRO A 450 0.62 -24.84 -18.42
CA PRO A 450 1.22 -23.71 -17.73
C PRO A 450 1.34 -23.99 -16.22
N ILE A 451 2.55 -23.78 -15.68
CA ILE A 451 2.81 -23.84 -14.23
C ILE A 451 2.65 -22.46 -13.60
N ALA A 452 3.11 -21.41 -14.27
CA ALA A 452 3.03 -20.05 -13.76
C ALA A 452 3.01 -19.04 -14.90
N ILE A 453 2.49 -17.85 -14.61
CA ILE A 453 2.55 -16.69 -15.51
C ILE A 453 3.17 -15.50 -14.79
N CYS A 454 3.86 -14.67 -15.54
CA CYS A 454 4.43 -13.41 -15.08
C CYS A 454 3.72 -12.30 -15.87
N ASP A 455 2.68 -11.73 -15.26
CA ASP A 455 1.78 -10.77 -15.90
C ASP A 455 2.33 -9.33 -15.87
N ARG A 456 3.35 -9.05 -15.02
CA ARG A 456 3.71 -7.66 -14.65
C ARG A 456 5.07 -7.17 -15.08
N CYS A 457 5.88 -8.04 -15.66
CA CYS A 457 7.22 -7.66 -16.07
C CYS A 457 7.31 -7.17 -17.52
N SER A 458 6.22 -7.25 -18.27
CA SER A 458 6.08 -6.75 -19.63
C SER A 458 5.46 -5.36 -19.61
N HIS A 459 6.29 -4.33 -19.48
CA HIS A 459 5.91 -2.95 -19.79
C HIS A 459 5.58 -2.73 -21.28
N ASN A 460 5.64 -3.79 -22.10
CA ASN A 460 4.95 -3.84 -23.38
C ASN A 460 3.53 -4.37 -23.11
N GLU A 461 2.56 -3.46 -23.14
CA GLU A 461 1.11 -3.56 -22.80
C GLU A 461 0.31 -4.74 -23.38
N ASN A 462 0.94 -5.69 -24.07
CA ASN A 462 0.25 -6.74 -24.80
C ASN A 462 1.02 -8.08 -24.80
N GLN A 463 1.80 -8.43 -23.77
CA GLN A 463 2.47 -9.74 -23.69
C GLN A 463 2.50 -10.29 -22.26
N VAL A 464 2.39 -11.60 -22.12
CA VAL A 464 2.56 -12.34 -20.84
C VAL A 464 3.60 -13.42 -21.04
N ASP A 465 4.53 -13.54 -20.09
CA ASP A 465 5.50 -14.64 -20.07
C ASP A 465 4.91 -15.82 -19.30
N ILE A 466 4.88 -16.98 -19.93
CA ILE A 466 4.27 -18.20 -19.42
C ILE A 466 5.35 -19.24 -19.19
N LEU A 467 5.43 -19.78 -17.97
CA LEU A 467 6.25 -20.93 -17.62
C LEU A 467 5.43 -22.21 -17.79
N TYR A 468 5.96 -23.16 -18.55
CA TYR A 468 5.35 -24.47 -18.78
C TYR A 468 5.98 -25.57 -17.91
N ALA A 469 5.30 -26.72 -17.84
CA ALA A 469 5.68 -27.80 -16.95
C ALA A 469 6.97 -28.56 -17.31
N ASP A 470 7.44 -28.44 -18.54
CA ASP A 470 8.78 -28.87 -18.93
C ASP A 470 9.88 -27.83 -18.62
N GLY A 471 9.52 -26.69 -18.03
CA GLY A 471 10.42 -25.62 -17.59
C GLY A 471 10.76 -24.59 -18.67
N HIS A 472 10.21 -24.67 -19.87
CA HIS A 472 10.40 -23.60 -20.86
C HIS A 472 9.50 -22.40 -20.56
N VAL A 473 9.93 -21.22 -21.01
CA VAL A 473 9.16 -19.98 -20.90
C VAL A 473 8.83 -19.49 -22.31
N SER A 474 7.57 -19.15 -22.56
CA SER A 474 7.13 -18.55 -23.83
C SER A 474 6.36 -17.26 -23.57
N SER A 475 6.61 -16.24 -24.39
CA SER A 475 5.85 -14.99 -24.37
C SER A 475 4.64 -15.11 -25.30
N MET A 476 3.45 -14.78 -24.82
CA MET A 476 2.21 -14.78 -25.60
C MET A 476 1.63 -13.38 -25.66
N PRO A 477 1.19 -12.88 -26.83
CA PRO A 477 0.50 -11.60 -26.90
C PRO A 477 -0.87 -11.66 -26.25
N VAL A 478 -1.23 -10.64 -25.49
CA VAL A 478 -2.52 -10.51 -24.79
C VAL A 478 -3.13 -9.15 -25.10
N SER A 479 -4.46 -9.06 -25.03
CA SER A 479 -5.12 -7.75 -25.12
C SER A 479 -4.91 -6.95 -23.83
N ALA A 480 -4.80 -5.63 -23.96
CA ALA A 480 -4.65 -4.70 -22.84
C ALA A 480 -5.84 -4.76 -21.84
N ASP A 481 -7.01 -5.22 -22.28
CA ASP A 481 -8.23 -5.34 -21.49
C ASP A 481 -8.59 -6.77 -21.07
N ALA A 482 -7.82 -7.78 -21.49
CA ALA A 482 -8.01 -9.14 -21.00
C ALA A 482 -7.90 -9.14 -19.45
N ASP A 483 -8.38 -10.16 -18.77
CA ASP A 483 -8.06 -10.43 -17.37
C ASP A 483 -7.24 -11.74 -17.23
N GLU A 484 -6.96 -12.20 -16.01
CA GLU A 484 -6.20 -13.44 -15.79
C GLU A 484 -6.95 -14.67 -16.33
N GLU A 485 -8.29 -14.65 -16.26
CA GLU A 485 -9.15 -15.71 -16.78
C GLU A 485 -9.11 -15.75 -18.32
N ASP A 486 -9.20 -14.59 -18.99
CA ASP A 486 -9.03 -14.47 -20.43
C ASP A 486 -7.67 -15.00 -20.90
N ILE A 487 -6.61 -14.71 -20.14
CA ILE A 487 -5.26 -15.24 -20.42
C ILE A 487 -5.28 -16.77 -20.32
N ILE A 488 -5.78 -17.33 -19.21
CA ILE A 488 -5.82 -18.78 -19.02
C ILE A 488 -6.65 -19.46 -20.10
N ARG A 489 -7.80 -18.90 -20.47
CA ARG A 489 -8.65 -19.42 -21.55
C ARG A 489 -7.91 -19.40 -22.88
N THR A 490 -7.19 -18.32 -23.19
CA THR A 490 -6.36 -18.22 -24.40
C THR A 490 -5.23 -19.26 -24.40
N ILE A 491 -4.55 -19.45 -23.27
CA ILE A 491 -3.49 -20.47 -23.13
C ILE A 491 -4.08 -21.88 -23.30
N ALA A 492 -5.24 -22.13 -22.69
CA ALA A 492 -5.93 -23.40 -22.80
C ALA A 492 -6.31 -23.75 -24.24
N GLU A 493 -6.83 -22.78 -24.98
CA GLU A 493 -7.17 -22.92 -26.39
C GLU A 493 -5.93 -23.18 -27.26
N GLN A 494 -4.85 -22.39 -27.08
CA GLN A 494 -3.62 -22.56 -27.86
C GLN A 494 -2.88 -23.87 -27.53
N GLY A 495 -2.87 -24.25 -26.25
CA GLY A 495 -2.22 -25.46 -25.74
C GLY A 495 -3.04 -26.74 -25.92
N ASN A 496 -4.28 -26.63 -26.44
CA ASN A 496 -5.24 -27.71 -26.57
C ASN A 496 -5.40 -28.49 -25.25
N LEU A 497 -5.51 -27.74 -24.14
CA LEU A 497 -5.67 -28.28 -22.79
C LEU A 497 -7.02 -28.99 -22.65
N SER A 498 -7.06 -30.03 -21.83
CA SER A 498 -8.32 -30.71 -21.53
C SER A 498 -9.25 -29.78 -20.75
N GLN A 499 -10.57 -29.93 -20.91
CA GLN A 499 -11.53 -29.12 -20.14
C GLN A 499 -11.27 -29.22 -18.62
N ALA A 500 -10.91 -30.41 -18.13
CA ALA A 500 -10.59 -30.63 -16.72
C ALA A 500 -9.34 -29.86 -16.26
N ASP A 501 -8.33 -29.73 -17.13
CA ASP A 501 -7.13 -28.93 -16.82
C ASP A 501 -7.44 -27.44 -16.90
N THR A 502 -8.24 -26.98 -17.87
CA THR A 502 -8.70 -25.59 -17.95
C THR A 502 -9.51 -25.19 -16.73
N ASP A 503 -10.47 -26.03 -16.31
CA ASP A 503 -11.29 -25.80 -15.12
C ASP A 503 -10.42 -25.79 -13.85
N PHE A 504 -9.40 -26.66 -13.78
CA PHE A 504 -8.43 -26.66 -12.69
C PHE A 504 -7.68 -25.33 -12.61
N LEU A 505 -7.14 -24.83 -13.73
CA LEU A 505 -6.39 -23.57 -13.79
C LEU A 505 -7.26 -22.37 -13.40
N LEU A 506 -8.48 -22.30 -13.93
CA LEU A 506 -9.43 -21.22 -13.62
C LEU A 506 -9.85 -21.20 -12.15
N LYS A 507 -9.98 -22.37 -11.52
CA LYS A 507 -10.28 -22.47 -10.09
C LYS A 507 -9.21 -21.80 -9.22
N GLN A 508 -7.94 -21.84 -9.64
CA GLN A 508 -6.82 -21.27 -8.87
C GLN A 508 -6.79 -19.73 -8.87
N LEU A 509 -7.58 -19.07 -9.73
CA LEU A 509 -7.67 -17.61 -9.71
C LEU A 509 -8.58 -17.07 -8.60
N GLY A 510 -9.47 -17.91 -8.06
CA GLY A 510 -10.44 -17.55 -7.03
C GLY A 510 -10.12 -18.02 -5.61
N GLU A 511 -9.01 -18.73 -5.41
CA GLU A 511 -8.45 -19.18 -4.12
C GLU A 511 -7.17 -18.39 -3.80
#